data_AF-A0A4P6UTG1-F1
#
_entry.id   AF-A0A4P6UTG1-F1
#
_cell.length_a   1.000
_cell.length_b   1.000
_cell.length_c   1.000
_cell.angle_alpha   90.00
_cell.angle_beta   90.00
_cell.angle_gamma   90.00
#
_symmetry.space_group_name_H-M   'P 1'
#
loop_
_entity.id
_entity.type
_entity.pdbx_description
1 polymer ?
#
loop_
_entity_poly.entity_id
_entity_poly.type
_entity_poly.pdbx_seq_one_letter_code
_entity_poly.pdbx_strand_id
1 'polypeptide(L)'
;MIILERKKPVKLFLLEALLRRWQESERDYGYFRELYLQMKKGYEGELKLDREWKELIIPTEYYLFHHFETENTYGHSHQIDTLFICPNFLWLLEIKNFSGRIDFQMERNQLIRTRFDGTTESLRNPIDQAERHIRFLKGKLEKLNMHLPLVYSIVIADATIIGPVSNAISVFHLGELQSKLNALYRQYPKKLSSQQMEQLKDELVKIQNPTKWSPQIDVRKIKKGALCKQCEYQTVMYYKKGRFICPKCNFKDKETFIEALHDYALLIKPWITNAEFSRFFNIHPKTAYELIKKLPLQQKGEKRGRIYIIPENILDWKRRLR
;
A
#
# COMPACT_ATOMS: atom_id res chain seq x y z
N MET A 1 -2.36 -18.71 -9.63
CA MET A 1 -2.70 -18.54 -8.20
C MET A 1 -2.10 -17.23 -7.69
N ILE A 2 -2.84 -16.47 -6.88
CA ILE A 2 -2.32 -15.27 -6.22
C ILE A 2 -1.61 -15.71 -4.93
N ILE A 3 -0.32 -15.39 -4.81
CA ILE A 3 0.51 -15.72 -3.65
C ILE A 3 0.54 -14.56 -2.66
N LEU A 4 0.75 -13.34 -3.17
CA LEU A 4 0.64 -12.12 -2.40
C LEU A 4 -0.53 -11.30 -2.94
N GLU A 5 -1.60 -11.21 -2.14
CA GLU A 5 -2.72 -10.34 -2.44
C GLU A 5 -2.34 -8.87 -2.23
N ARG A 6 -2.83 -8.00 -3.11
CA ARG A 6 -2.64 -6.57 -2.92
C ARG A 6 -3.43 -6.10 -1.72
N LYS A 7 -2.73 -5.49 -0.77
CA LYS A 7 -3.31 -4.83 0.40
C LYS A 7 -3.06 -3.34 0.31
N LYS A 8 -3.96 -2.58 0.92
CA LYS A 8 -3.74 -1.14 1.10
C LYS A 8 -2.43 -0.93 1.88
N PRO A 9 -1.47 -0.16 1.36
CA PRO A 9 -0.18 0.02 2.03
C PRO A 9 -0.35 0.64 3.42
N VAL A 10 0.42 0.15 4.42
CA VAL A 10 0.43 0.70 5.79
C VAL A 10 0.69 2.19 5.79
N LYS A 11 1.60 2.65 4.92
CA LYS A 11 1.90 4.07 4.73
C LYS A 11 0.67 4.88 4.33
N LEU A 12 -0.25 4.33 3.52
CA LEU A 12 -1.48 5.01 3.14
C LEU A 12 -2.44 5.12 4.34
N PHE A 13 -2.57 4.06 5.15
CA PHE A 13 -3.33 4.11 6.39
C PHE A 13 -2.76 5.15 7.37
N LEU A 14 -1.44 5.21 7.51
CA LEU A 14 -0.76 6.18 8.38
C LEU A 14 -1.06 7.60 7.91
N LEU A 15 -0.88 7.90 6.62
CA LEU A 15 -1.16 9.22 6.06
C LEU A 15 -2.63 9.63 6.25
N GLU A 16 -3.57 8.70 6.09
CA GLU A 16 -4.99 8.97 6.36
C GLU A 16 -5.26 9.28 7.84
N ALA A 17 -4.69 8.48 8.75
CA ALA A 17 -4.79 8.71 10.19
C ALA A 17 -4.16 10.06 10.57
N LEU A 18 -3.03 10.38 9.95
CA LEU A 18 -2.28 11.60 10.16
C LEU A 18 -3.11 12.81 9.73
N LEU A 19 -3.62 12.82 8.49
CA LEU A 19 -4.45 13.91 7.96
C LEU A 19 -5.75 14.09 8.73
N ARG A 20 -6.38 13.01 9.21
CA ARG A 20 -7.56 13.11 10.09
C ARG A 20 -7.24 13.82 11.40
N ARG A 21 -6.06 13.58 11.96
CA ARG A 21 -5.71 14.01 13.32
C ARG A 21 -4.88 15.28 13.39
N TRP A 22 -4.17 15.65 12.34
CA TRP A 22 -3.42 16.89 12.29
C TRP A 22 -4.35 18.08 12.03
N GLN A 23 -4.00 19.26 12.53
CA GLN A 23 -4.61 20.52 12.12
C GLN A 23 -4.04 20.97 10.77
N GLU A 24 -4.87 21.56 9.92
CA GLU A 24 -4.46 22.02 8.57
C GLU A 24 -3.48 23.19 8.61
N SER A 25 -3.45 23.95 9.71
CA SER A 25 -2.56 25.09 9.94
C SER A 25 -1.10 24.69 10.19
N GLU A 26 -0.81 23.40 10.30
CA GLU A 26 0.51 22.92 10.66
C GLU A 26 1.43 22.85 9.45
N ARG A 27 2.70 23.24 9.66
CA ARG A 27 3.68 23.45 8.60
C ARG A 27 3.79 22.28 7.62
N ASP A 28 3.77 21.05 8.14
CA ASP A 28 4.01 19.84 7.34
C ASP A 28 2.72 19.23 6.76
N TYR A 29 1.54 19.80 7.05
CA TYR A 29 0.26 19.26 6.59
C TYR A 29 0.18 19.17 5.07
N GLY A 30 0.63 20.23 4.36
CA GLY A 30 0.67 20.26 2.90
C GLY A 30 1.51 19.13 2.31
N TYR A 31 2.70 18.90 2.86
CA TYR A 31 3.59 17.81 2.45
C TYR A 31 2.93 16.43 2.61
N PHE A 32 2.35 16.14 3.77
CA PHE A 32 1.69 14.85 4.00
C PHE A 32 0.43 14.69 3.14
N ARG A 33 -0.29 15.77 2.86
CA ARG A 33 -1.47 15.76 1.98
C ARG A 33 -1.07 15.42 0.55
N GLU A 34 -0.02 16.02 0.02
CA GLU A 34 0.50 15.71 -1.32
C GLU A 34 0.98 14.26 -1.40
N LEU A 35 1.75 13.80 -0.41
CA LEU A 35 2.23 12.42 -0.33
C LEU A 35 1.06 11.42 -0.27
N TYR A 36 0.00 11.73 0.48
CA TYR A 36 -1.24 10.95 0.52
C TYR A 36 -1.89 10.86 -0.86
N LEU A 37 -2.10 12.01 -1.54
CA LEU A 37 -2.75 12.05 -2.84
C LEU A 37 -1.98 11.27 -3.90
N GLN A 38 -0.65 11.41 -3.94
CA GLN A 38 0.22 10.66 -4.84
C GLN A 38 0.11 9.15 -4.60
N MET A 39 0.23 8.72 -3.36
CA MET A 39 0.15 7.31 -3.01
C MET A 39 -1.23 6.71 -3.25
N LYS A 40 -2.29 7.45 -2.92
CA LYS A 40 -3.67 7.03 -3.15
C LYS A 40 -3.89 6.79 -4.64
N LYS A 41 -3.43 7.73 -5.49
CA LYS A 41 -3.54 7.60 -6.95
C LYS A 41 -2.75 6.39 -7.47
N GLY A 42 -1.55 6.14 -6.95
CA GLY A 42 -0.76 4.95 -7.28
C GLY A 42 -1.52 3.66 -6.96
N TYR A 43 -1.99 3.53 -5.72
CA TYR A 43 -2.75 2.37 -5.25
C TYR A 43 -4.06 2.16 -6.04
N GLU A 44 -4.79 3.22 -6.38
CA GLU A 44 -5.98 3.13 -7.23
C GLU A 44 -5.64 2.60 -8.64
N GLY A 45 -4.48 2.97 -9.19
CA GLY A 45 -3.96 2.44 -10.45
C GLY A 45 -3.67 0.95 -10.40
N GLU A 46 -2.97 0.54 -9.35
CA GLU A 46 -2.68 -0.86 -9.08
C GLU A 46 -3.96 -1.71 -8.95
N LEU A 47 -4.98 -1.20 -8.25
CA LEU A 47 -6.28 -1.86 -8.13
C LEU A 47 -7.02 -1.98 -9.48
N LYS A 48 -6.83 -1.05 -10.42
CA LYS A 48 -7.38 -1.20 -11.77
C LYS A 48 -6.75 -2.41 -12.46
N LEU A 49 -5.42 -2.56 -12.38
CA LEU A 49 -4.73 -3.73 -12.94
C LEU A 49 -5.21 -5.03 -12.30
N ASP A 50 -5.37 -5.08 -10.98
CA ASP A 50 -5.84 -6.29 -10.30
C ASP A 50 -7.26 -6.71 -10.73
N ARG A 51 -8.12 -5.76 -11.12
CA ARG A 51 -9.46 -6.05 -11.68
C ARG A 51 -9.36 -6.68 -13.05
N GLU A 52 -8.63 -6.05 -13.96
CA GLU A 52 -8.40 -6.55 -15.33
C GLU A 52 -7.71 -7.91 -15.30
N TRP A 53 -6.81 -8.13 -14.32
CA TRP A 53 -6.12 -9.41 -14.15
C TRP A 53 -7.09 -10.58 -13.98
N LYS A 54 -8.23 -10.37 -13.31
CA LYS A 54 -9.23 -11.42 -13.06
C LYS A 54 -9.92 -11.90 -14.33
N GLU A 55 -9.89 -11.10 -15.39
CA GLU A 55 -10.51 -11.39 -16.67
C GLU A 55 -9.50 -12.01 -17.66
N LEU A 56 -8.23 -12.11 -17.29
CA LEU A 56 -7.20 -12.67 -18.16
C LEU A 56 -7.34 -14.18 -18.35
N ILE A 57 -7.17 -14.61 -19.60
CA ILE A 57 -7.05 -16.01 -19.98
C ILE A 57 -5.57 -16.37 -19.96
N ILE A 58 -5.19 -17.24 -19.01
CA ILE A 58 -3.80 -17.63 -18.78
C ILE A 58 -3.66 -19.14 -19.06
N PRO A 59 -2.87 -19.56 -20.08
CA PRO A 59 -2.85 -20.93 -20.57
C PRO A 59 -2.00 -21.89 -19.72
N THR A 60 -1.33 -21.41 -18.66
CA THR A 60 -0.41 -22.22 -17.85
C THR A 60 -0.58 -21.96 -16.36
N GLU A 61 -0.03 -22.86 -15.54
CA GLU A 61 0.16 -22.59 -14.12
C GLU A 61 0.94 -21.28 -13.93
N TYR A 62 0.54 -20.50 -12.94
CA TYR A 62 1.18 -19.21 -12.68
C TYR A 62 1.11 -18.82 -11.22
N TYR A 63 2.05 -17.97 -10.82
CA TYR A 63 2.05 -17.29 -9.54
C TYR A 63 2.05 -15.78 -9.73
N LEU A 64 1.26 -15.11 -8.89
CA LEU A 64 1.13 -13.65 -8.89
C LEU A 64 1.50 -13.11 -7.53
N PHE A 65 2.48 -12.21 -7.52
CA PHE A 65 2.94 -11.49 -6.34
C PHE A 65 2.63 -10.01 -6.54
N HIS A 66 1.62 -9.50 -5.84
CA HIS A 66 1.35 -8.07 -5.81
C HIS A 66 2.21 -7.38 -4.76
N HIS A 67 2.72 -6.20 -5.10
CA HIS A 67 3.55 -5.38 -4.21
C HIS A 67 4.70 -6.19 -3.58
N PHE A 68 5.44 -6.90 -4.43
CA PHE A 68 6.59 -7.67 -3.99
C PHE A 68 7.71 -6.74 -3.57
N GLU A 69 8.06 -6.79 -2.29
CA GLU A 69 9.11 -5.96 -1.71
C GLU A 69 10.15 -6.83 -1.00
N THR A 70 11.42 -6.53 -1.27
CA THR A 70 12.58 -7.22 -0.70
C THR A 70 13.75 -6.26 -0.61
N GLU A 71 14.71 -6.59 0.24
CA GLU A 71 16.00 -5.92 0.30
C GLU A 71 17.10 -6.85 -0.23
N ASN A 72 18.09 -6.29 -0.93
CA ASN A 72 19.28 -7.06 -1.29
C ASN A 72 20.31 -7.09 -0.14
N THR A 73 21.39 -7.85 -0.31
CA THR A 73 22.43 -7.99 0.74
C THR A 73 23.18 -6.70 1.07
N TYR A 74 23.02 -5.66 0.26
CA TYR A 74 23.68 -4.36 0.42
C TYR A 74 22.73 -3.29 0.98
N GLY A 75 21.52 -3.67 1.41
CA GLY A 75 20.55 -2.73 1.96
C GLY A 75 19.71 -1.97 0.93
N HIS A 76 19.78 -2.34 -0.36
CA HIS A 76 18.96 -1.68 -1.38
C HIS A 76 17.61 -2.39 -1.53
N SER A 77 16.54 -1.61 -1.36
CA SER A 77 15.16 -2.10 -1.53
C SER A 77 14.81 -2.26 -3.01
N HIS A 78 14.00 -3.30 -3.28
CA HIS A 78 13.37 -3.58 -4.55
C HIS A 78 11.87 -3.75 -4.33
N GLN A 79 11.07 -2.87 -4.92
CA GLN A 79 9.61 -2.95 -4.93
C GLN A 79 9.13 -3.18 -6.36
N ILE A 80 8.34 -4.22 -6.59
CA ILE A 80 7.75 -4.57 -7.88
C ILE A 80 6.23 -4.60 -7.70
N ASP A 81 5.51 -3.76 -8.44
CA ASP A 81 4.07 -3.55 -8.19
C ASP A 81 3.24 -4.82 -8.48
N THR A 82 3.59 -5.53 -9.56
CA THR A 82 3.08 -6.87 -9.85
C THR A 82 4.18 -7.73 -10.49
N LEU A 83 4.51 -8.86 -9.87
CA LEU A 83 5.40 -9.88 -10.42
C LEU A 83 4.57 -11.11 -10.81
N PHE A 84 4.50 -11.38 -12.11
CA PHE A 84 3.89 -12.56 -12.68
C PHE A 84 4.95 -13.60 -13.02
N ILE A 85 4.69 -14.85 -12.65
CA ILE A 85 5.61 -15.97 -12.81
C ILE A 85 4.86 -17.08 -13.52
N CYS A 86 5.39 -17.54 -14.64
CA CYS A 86 4.92 -18.74 -15.31
C CYS A 86 6.12 -19.59 -15.76
N PRO A 87 5.89 -20.82 -16.24
CA PRO A 87 6.98 -21.68 -16.71
C PRO A 87 7.79 -21.13 -17.88
N ASN A 88 7.30 -20.09 -18.56
CA ASN A 88 7.90 -19.52 -19.78
C ASN A 88 8.77 -18.29 -19.50
N PHE A 89 8.33 -17.39 -18.60
CA PHE A 89 8.96 -16.11 -18.31
C PHE A 89 8.56 -15.55 -16.93
N LEU A 90 9.36 -14.63 -16.41
CA LEU A 90 9.00 -13.73 -15.31
C LEU A 90 8.62 -12.37 -15.91
N TRP A 91 7.45 -11.86 -15.54
CA TRP A 91 6.97 -10.56 -16.02
C TRP A 91 6.79 -9.59 -14.87
N LEU A 92 7.62 -8.55 -14.88
CA LEU A 92 7.62 -7.46 -13.92
C LEU A 92 6.79 -6.33 -14.51
N LEU A 93 5.73 -5.96 -13.81
CA LEU A 93 4.83 -4.89 -14.21
C LEU A 93 4.97 -3.73 -13.22
N GLU A 94 5.30 -2.56 -13.76
CA GLU A 94 5.25 -1.29 -13.04
C GLU A 94 3.99 -0.53 -13.48
N ILE A 95 3.15 -0.15 -12.52
CA ILE A 95 1.86 0.47 -12.81
C ILE A 95 1.98 1.98 -12.66
N LYS A 96 1.67 2.69 -13.74
CA LYS A 96 1.60 4.16 -13.74
C LYS A 96 0.16 4.62 -13.95
N ASN A 97 -0.35 5.37 -12.99
CA ASN A 97 -1.69 5.97 -13.03
C ASN A 97 -1.56 7.49 -13.14
N PHE A 98 -0.98 7.93 -14.25
CA PHE A 98 -0.90 9.34 -14.60
C PHE A 98 -2.13 9.77 -15.36
N SER A 99 -2.30 11.08 -15.51
CA SER A 99 -3.32 11.65 -16.40
C SER A 99 -2.65 12.77 -17.20
N GLY A 100 -3.11 13.02 -18.42
CA GLY A 100 -2.48 13.94 -19.37
C GLY A 100 -1.66 13.20 -20.42
N ARG A 101 -0.42 13.63 -20.65
CA ARG A 101 0.53 13.04 -21.61
C ARG A 101 1.84 12.70 -20.92
N ILE A 102 2.49 11.63 -21.38
CA ILE A 102 3.83 11.23 -20.96
C ILE A 102 4.74 11.14 -22.18
N ASP A 103 5.92 11.74 -22.09
CA ASP A 103 6.96 11.68 -23.11
C ASP A 103 8.26 11.12 -22.51
N PHE A 104 8.83 10.10 -23.15
CA PHE A 104 10.09 9.48 -22.73
C PHE A 104 11.26 10.21 -23.39
N GLN A 105 11.98 11.04 -22.63
CA GLN A 105 13.19 11.73 -23.10
C GLN A 105 14.41 10.85 -22.86
N MET A 106 14.67 9.97 -23.83
CA MET A 106 15.73 8.97 -23.75
C MET A 106 17.14 9.57 -23.57
N GLU A 107 17.45 10.64 -24.32
CA GLU A 107 18.75 11.33 -24.27
C GLU A 107 19.10 11.87 -22.87
N ARG A 108 18.07 12.20 -22.08
CA ARG A 108 18.21 12.80 -20.75
C ARG A 108 17.85 11.84 -19.62
N ASN A 109 17.50 10.60 -19.97
CA ASN A 109 16.98 9.60 -19.05
C ASN A 109 15.86 10.14 -18.15
N GLN A 110 14.87 10.80 -18.77
CA GLN A 110 13.77 11.47 -18.06
C GLN A 110 12.41 11.08 -18.63
N LEU A 111 11.41 11.08 -17.76
CA LEU A 111 10.01 10.96 -18.13
C LEU A 111 9.34 12.30 -17.91
N ILE A 112 8.87 12.96 -18.98
CA ILE A 112 8.13 14.21 -18.84
C ILE A 112 6.65 13.90 -18.80
N ARG A 113 5.96 14.42 -17.78
CA ARG A 113 4.51 14.40 -17.73
C ARG A 113 3.97 15.80 -17.98
N THR A 114 3.08 15.91 -18.96
CA THR A 114 2.32 17.14 -19.25
C THR A 114 0.88 16.94 -18.79
N ARG A 115 0.41 17.80 -17.88
CA ARG A 115 -0.95 17.76 -17.36
C ARG A 115 -1.92 18.46 -18.32
N PHE A 116 -3.22 18.30 -18.08
CA PHE A 116 -4.27 18.93 -18.91
C PHE A 116 -4.24 20.47 -18.87
N ASP A 117 -3.71 21.05 -17.79
CA ASP A 117 -3.51 22.51 -17.64
C ASP A 117 -2.22 23.01 -18.33
N GLY A 118 -1.49 22.13 -19.03
CA GLY A 118 -0.24 22.45 -19.72
C GLY A 118 1.01 22.43 -18.83
N THR A 119 0.88 22.24 -17.51
CA THR A 119 2.04 22.15 -16.62
C THR A 119 2.84 20.88 -16.88
N THR A 120 4.17 21.00 -16.82
CA THR A 120 5.09 19.89 -17.04
C THR A 120 5.85 19.55 -15.76
N GLU A 121 6.03 18.25 -15.51
CA GLU A 121 6.86 17.74 -14.42
C GLU A 121 7.84 16.69 -14.96
N SER A 122 9.11 16.78 -14.54
CA SER A 122 10.11 15.75 -14.82
C SER A 122 10.05 14.69 -13.74
N LEU A 123 9.88 13.44 -14.18
CA LEU A 123 9.83 12.25 -13.34
C LEU A 123 11.04 11.39 -13.66
N ARG A 124 11.50 10.63 -12.66
CA ARG A 124 12.58 9.67 -12.85
C ARG A 124 12.19 8.65 -13.92
N ASN A 125 13.11 8.36 -14.83
CA ASN A 125 12.87 7.36 -15.85
C ASN A 125 12.79 5.95 -15.22
N PRO A 126 11.71 5.19 -15.49
CA PRO A 126 11.57 3.82 -15.03
C PRO A 126 12.61 2.84 -15.61
N ILE A 127 13.37 3.20 -16.66
CA ILE A 127 14.39 2.32 -17.25
C ILE A 127 15.44 1.87 -16.22
N ASP A 128 16.04 2.80 -15.47
CA ASP A 128 17.05 2.45 -14.46
C ASP A 128 16.47 1.53 -13.37
N GLN A 129 15.21 1.75 -13.03
CA GLN A 129 14.49 0.94 -12.06
C GLN A 129 14.27 -0.47 -12.61
N ALA A 130 13.84 -0.60 -13.87
CA ALA A 130 13.68 -1.85 -14.57
C ALA A 130 14.97 -2.68 -14.57
N GLU A 131 16.09 -2.07 -14.99
CA GLU A 131 17.39 -2.75 -15.03
C GLU A 131 17.83 -3.24 -13.65
N ARG A 132 17.60 -2.43 -12.60
CA ARG A 132 17.92 -2.82 -11.23
C ARG A 132 17.11 -4.03 -10.78
N HIS A 133 15.80 -4.07 -11.04
CA HIS A 133 14.96 -5.21 -10.67
C HIS A 133 15.29 -6.47 -11.47
N ILE A 134 15.50 -6.33 -12.79
CA ILE A 134 15.92 -7.44 -13.66
C ILE A 134 17.24 -8.03 -13.15
N ARG A 135 18.26 -7.21 -12.90
CA ARG A 135 19.57 -7.68 -12.42
C ARG A 135 19.46 -8.43 -11.10
N PHE A 136 18.65 -7.91 -10.17
CA PHE A 136 18.39 -8.56 -8.89
C PHE A 136 17.76 -9.95 -9.05
N LEU A 137 16.65 -10.05 -9.81
CA LEU A 137 15.96 -11.34 -10.01
C LEU A 137 16.80 -12.30 -10.84
N LYS A 138 17.57 -11.82 -11.81
CA LYS A 138 18.50 -12.65 -12.58
C LYS A 138 19.50 -13.34 -11.66
N GLY A 139 20.12 -12.59 -10.74
CA GLY A 139 21.04 -13.16 -9.76
C GLY A 139 20.37 -14.14 -8.78
N LYS A 140 19.05 -14.02 -8.54
CA LYS A 140 18.29 -15.02 -7.76
C LYS A 140 18.05 -16.30 -8.57
N LEU A 141 17.66 -16.18 -9.83
CA LEU A 141 17.44 -17.31 -10.73
C LEU A 141 18.74 -18.11 -10.95
N GLU A 142 19.87 -17.43 -11.16
CA GLU A 142 21.19 -18.06 -11.34
C GLU A 142 21.58 -18.92 -10.13
N LYS A 143 21.32 -18.44 -8.89
CA LYS A 143 21.56 -19.23 -7.66
C LYS A 143 20.69 -20.48 -7.55
N LEU A 144 19.53 -20.48 -8.20
CA LEU A 144 18.62 -21.62 -8.26
C LEU A 144 18.88 -22.51 -9.50
N ASN A 145 19.91 -22.19 -10.30
CA ASN A 145 20.20 -22.82 -11.58
C ASN A 145 19.00 -22.78 -12.57
N MET A 146 18.23 -21.70 -12.52
CA MET A 146 17.05 -21.48 -13.37
C MET A 146 17.36 -20.42 -14.43
N HIS A 147 16.98 -20.68 -15.68
CA HIS A 147 17.26 -19.79 -16.82
C HIS A 147 15.97 -19.33 -17.48
N LEU A 148 15.36 -18.29 -16.93
CA LEU A 148 14.08 -17.77 -17.40
C LEU A 148 14.24 -16.35 -17.98
N PRO A 149 13.56 -16.04 -19.11
CA PRO A 149 13.40 -14.66 -19.58
C PRO A 149 12.80 -13.77 -18.48
N LEU A 150 13.39 -12.59 -18.27
CA LEU A 150 12.90 -11.54 -17.40
C LEU A 150 12.40 -10.40 -18.27
N VAL A 151 11.09 -10.15 -18.24
CA VAL A 151 10.43 -9.14 -19.04
C VAL A 151 9.97 -8.04 -18.10
N TYR A 152 10.30 -6.79 -18.42
CA TYR A 152 9.79 -5.62 -17.71
C TYR A 152 8.82 -4.85 -18.58
N SER A 153 7.73 -4.39 -18.00
CA SER A 153 6.79 -3.53 -18.71
C SER A 153 6.16 -2.48 -17.82
N ILE A 154 5.88 -1.34 -18.43
CA ILE A 154 5.19 -0.23 -17.77
C ILE A 154 3.75 -0.23 -18.27
N VAL A 155 2.82 -0.38 -17.33
CA VAL A 155 1.38 -0.43 -17.62
C VAL A 155 0.77 0.91 -17.25
N ILE A 156 0.13 1.54 -18.24
CA ILE A 156 -0.57 2.81 -18.06
C ILE A 156 -2.04 2.49 -17.69
N ALA A 157 -2.40 2.73 -16.44
CA ALA A 157 -3.70 2.38 -15.87
C ALA A 157 -4.80 3.45 -16.10
N ASP A 158 -4.48 4.55 -16.77
CA ASP A 158 -5.43 5.64 -17.08
C ASP A 158 -5.41 5.97 -18.58
N ALA A 159 -6.33 6.83 -19.01
CA ALA A 159 -6.36 7.39 -20.36
C ALA A 159 -5.26 8.46 -20.56
N THR A 160 -3.99 8.07 -20.43
CA THR A 160 -2.83 8.95 -20.65
C THR A 160 -2.33 8.84 -22.08
N ILE A 161 -2.07 9.96 -22.74
CA ILE A 161 -1.44 9.94 -24.07
C ILE A 161 0.01 9.48 -23.89
N ILE A 162 0.37 8.36 -24.52
CA ILE A 162 1.74 7.85 -24.56
C ILE A 162 2.43 8.48 -25.78
N GLY A 163 3.42 9.33 -25.53
CA GLY A 163 4.31 9.87 -26.55
C GLY A 163 5.26 8.81 -27.12
N PRO A 164 6.24 9.19 -27.95
CA PRO A 164 7.21 8.26 -28.49
C PRO A 164 7.93 7.47 -27.38
N VAL A 165 8.00 6.15 -27.55
CA VAL A 165 8.66 5.23 -26.61
C VAL A 165 9.78 4.51 -27.35
N SER A 166 10.91 4.31 -26.67
CA SER A 166 11.99 3.45 -27.17
C SER A 166 11.56 1.99 -27.21
N ASN A 167 12.08 1.23 -28.17
CA ASN A 167 11.91 -0.23 -28.25
C ASN A 167 12.56 -0.99 -27.07
N ALA A 168 13.35 -0.32 -26.22
CA ALA A 168 14.04 -0.94 -25.11
C ALA A 168 13.11 -1.42 -23.98
N ILE A 169 11.95 -0.78 -23.79
CA ILE A 169 10.97 -1.17 -22.76
C ILE A 169 9.57 -1.20 -23.34
N SER A 170 8.80 -2.23 -22.98
CA SER A 170 7.39 -2.31 -23.34
C SER A 170 6.57 -1.36 -22.45
N VAL A 171 5.95 -0.37 -23.08
CA VAL A 171 4.99 0.55 -22.45
C VAL A 171 3.66 0.41 -23.16
N PHE A 172 2.58 0.17 -22.43
CA PHE A 172 1.27 -0.07 -23.02
C PHE A 172 0.13 0.28 -22.08
N HIS A 173 -1.06 0.45 -22.64
CA HIS A 173 -2.27 0.71 -21.87
C HIS A 173 -2.81 -0.56 -21.23
N LEU A 174 -3.44 -0.42 -20.07
CA LEU A 174 -4.00 -1.55 -19.34
C LEU A 174 -4.92 -2.45 -20.19
N GLY A 175 -5.69 -1.89 -21.13
CA GLY A 175 -6.54 -2.67 -22.05
C GLY A 175 -5.78 -3.60 -23.01
N GLU A 176 -4.46 -3.43 -23.17
CA GLU A 176 -3.61 -4.30 -23.99
C GLU A 176 -3.00 -5.46 -23.18
N LEU A 177 -3.32 -5.59 -21.89
CA LEU A 177 -2.67 -6.56 -20.99
C LEU A 177 -2.75 -8.00 -21.51
N GLN A 178 -3.94 -8.45 -21.96
CA GLN A 178 -4.13 -9.79 -22.53
C GLN A 178 -3.33 -9.99 -23.82
N SER A 179 -3.32 -9.01 -24.73
CA SER A 179 -2.65 -9.14 -26.02
C SER A 179 -1.13 -9.19 -25.85
N LYS A 180 -0.59 -8.41 -24.90
CA LYS A 180 0.83 -8.46 -24.49
C LYS A 180 1.18 -9.80 -23.85
N LEU A 181 0.35 -10.30 -22.92
CA LEU A 181 0.54 -11.61 -22.33
C LEU A 181 0.60 -12.71 -23.40
N ASN A 182 -0.32 -12.70 -24.35
CA ASN A 182 -0.35 -13.66 -25.48
C ASN A 182 0.89 -13.54 -26.37
N ALA A 183 1.40 -12.32 -26.59
CA ALA A 183 2.65 -12.11 -27.34
C ALA A 183 3.86 -12.74 -26.61
N LEU A 184 3.95 -12.57 -25.28
CA LEU A 184 5.03 -13.16 -24.49
C LEU A 184 4.97 -14.70 -24.50
N TYR A 185 3.79 -15.30 -24.43
CA TYR A 185 3.65 -16.77 -24.55
C TYR A 185 4.07 -17.30 -25.92
N ARG A 186 3.82 -16.55 -27.00
CA ARG A 186 4.27 -16.92 -28.35
C ARG A 186 5.78 -16.77 -28.51
N GLN A 187 6.37 -15.78 -27.83
CA GLN A 187 7.80 -15.48 -27.92
C GLN A 187 8.66 -16.45 -27.11
N TYR A 188 8.20 -16.86 -25.92
CA TYR A 188 9.01 -17.60 -24.96
C TYR A 188 8.47 -19.02 -24.74
N PRO A 189 9.24 -20.07 -25.06
CA PRO A 189 8.84 -21.45 -24.80
C PRO A 189 8.87 -21.76 -23.29
N LYS A 190 8.18 -22.83 -22.88
CA LYS A 190 8.21 -23.34 -21.51
C LYS A 190 9.63 -23.80 -21.16
N LYS A 191 10.16 -23.35 -20.01
CA LYS A 191 11.51 -23.67 -19.53
C LYS A 191 11.54 -24.28 -18.12
N LEU A 192 10.57 -23.98 -17.27
CA LEU A 192 10.53 -24.51 -15.90
C LEU A 192 9.57 -25.70 -15.76
N SER A 193 9.96 -26.65 -14.92
CA SER A 193 9.05 -27.67 -14.41
C SER A 193 8.17 -27.11 -13.27
N SER A 194 7.09 -27.81 -12.94
CA SER A 194 6.22 -27.41 -11.81
C SER A 194 6.97 -27.44 -10.47
N GLN A 195 7.94 -28.34 -10.29
CA GLN A 195 8.80 -28.37 -9.11
C GLN A 195 9.70 -27.12 -9.03
N GLN A 196 10.28 -26.69 -10.15
CA GLN A 196 11.09 -25.47 -10.20
C GLN A 196 10.25 -24.22 -9.97
N MET A 197 9.02 -24.19 -10.51
CA MET A 197 8.05 -23.12 -10.22
C MET A 197 7.77 -23.00 -8.73
N GLU A 198 7.55 -24.13 -8.06
CA GLU A 198 7.29 -24.17 -6.62
C GLU A 198 8.49 -23.70 -5.80
N GLN A 199 9.69 -24.18 -6.14
CA GLN A 199 10.93 -23.75 -5.51
C GLN A 199 11.16 -22.23 -5.65
N LEU A 200 10.92 -21.66 -6.84
CA LEU A 200 11.05 -20.23 -7.07
C LEU A 200 10.04 -19.43 -6.25
N LYS A 201 8.79 -19.91 -6.20
CA LYS A 201 7.72 -19.29 -5.40
C LYS A 201 8.09 -19.26 -3.92
N ASP A 202 8.55 -20.37 -3.36
CA ASP A 202 8.95 -20.46 -1.94
C ASP A 202 10.13 -19.54 -1.62
N GLU A 203 11.14 -19.48 -2.51
CA GLU A 203 12.28 -18.58 -2.32
C GLU A 203 11.90 -17.10 -2.38
N LEU A 204 10.96 -16.72 -3.25
CA LEU A 204 10.45 -15.34 -3.29
C LEU A 204 9.63 -15.00 -2.03
N VAL A 205 8.77 -15.91 -1.57
CA VAL A 205 8.04 -15.72 -0.29
C VAL A 205 9.02 -15.53 0.87
N LYS A 206 10.08 -16.32 0.92
CA LYS A 206 11.08 -16.29 1.99
C LYS A 206 11.86 -14.98 2.06
N ILE A 207 12.19 -14.37 0.91
CA ILE A 207 12.97 -13.13 0.88
C ILE A 207 12.11 -11.87 1.01
N GLN A 208 10.78 -12.02 1.02
CA GLN A 208 9.88 -10.88 1.16
C GLN A 208 10.19 -10.11 2.44
N ASN A 209 10.48 -8.82 2.30
CA ASN A 209 10.76 -7.92 3.41
C ASN A 209 10.16 -6.54 3.12
N PRO A 210 8.88 -6.31 3.47
CA PRO A 210 8.23 -5.03 3.25
C PRO A 210 8.85 -3.93 4.12
N THR A 211 9.11 -2.76 3.52
CA THR A 211 9.73 -1.63 4.24
C THR A 211 8.73 -1.03 5.22
N LYS A 212 9.16 -0.86 6.46
CA LYS A 212 8.39 -0.13 7.47
C LYS A 212 8.68 1.36 7.33
N TRP A 213 7.69 2.10 6.84
CA TRP A 213 7.77 3.56 6.84
C TRP A 213 7.26 4.14 8.15
N SER A 214 8.09 4.93 8.83
CA SER A 214 7.74 5.63 10.06
C SER A 214 8.18 7.09 9.96
N PRO A 215 7.26 8.03 9.68
CA PRO A 215 7.60 9.44 9.64
C PRO A 215 7.89 9.94 11.06
N GLN A 216 8.83 10.89 11.19
CA GLN A 216 9.00 11.61 12.45
C GLN A 216 7.85 12.61 12.58
N ILE A 217 6.90 12.32 13.47
CA ILE A 217 5.75 13.18 13.75
C ILE A 217 5.77 13.59 15.22
N ASP A 218 5.41 14.84 15.51
CA ASP A 218 5.19 15.26 16.88
C ASP A 218 3.78 14.85 17.32
N VAL A 219 3.71 13.70 18.01
CA VAL A 219 2.46 13.13 18.54
C VAL A 219 1.71 14.07 19.51
N ARG A 220 2.33 15.15 19.99
CA ARG A 220 1.64 16.14 20.83
C ARG A 220 0.69 17.01 20.02
N LYS A 221 0.93 17.16 18.71
CA LYS A 221 0.15 18.00 17.80
C LYS A 221 -1.10 17.32 17.23
N ILE A 222 -1.22 16.01 17.42
CA ILE A 222 -2.38 15.26 16.92
C ILE A 222 -3.60 15.51 17.80
N LYS A 223 -4.77 15.68 17.19
CA LYS A 223 -6.07 15.67 17.88
C LYS A 223 -6.23 14.36 18.63
N LYS A 224 -6.42 14.44 19.95
CA LYS A 224 -6.67 13.29 20.84
C LYS A 224 -8.16 13.02 20.95
N GLY A 225 -8.52 11.74 21.08
CA GLY A 225 -9.88 11.28 21.28
C GLY A 225 -10.55 10.78 20.02
N ALA A 226 -11.86 10.55 20.14
CA ALA A 226 -12.71 10.12 19.03
C ALA A 226 -13.09 11.33 18.17
N LEU A 227 -13.07 11.17 16.85
CA LEU A 227 -13.34 12.24 15.91
C LEU A 227 -14.71 12.02 15.24
N CYS A 228 -15.44 13.10 14.99
CA CYS A 228 -16.75 13.05 14.36
C CYS A 228 -16.64 12.89 12.84
N LYS A 229 -17.17 11.78 12.30
CA LYS A 229 -17.23 11.53 10.85
C LYS A 229 -18.11 12.51 10.09
N GLN A 230 -19.23 12.93 10.68
CA GLN A 230 -20.17 13.89 10.07
C GLN A 230 -19.60 15.31 10.02
N CYS A 231 -18.51 15.58 10.75
CA CYS A 231 -17.78 16.84 10.67
C CYS A 231 -16.42 16.64 10.01
N GLU A 232 -16.29 15.65 9.12
CA GLU A 232 -15.05 15.36 8.38
C GLU A 232 -13.81 15.25 9.29
N TYR A 233 -13.99 14.64 10.46
CA TYR A 233 -12.95 14.48 11.47
C TYR A 233 -12.40 15.78 12.09
N GLN A 234 -13.04 16.93 11.84
CA GLN A 234 -12.63 18.24 12.36
C GLN A 234 -13.03 18.49 13.81
N THR A 235 -13.91 17.66 14.40
CA THR A 235 -14.42 17.86 15.77
C THR A 235 -14.17 16.63 16.64
N VAL A 236 -13.57 16.84 17.81
CA VAL A 236 -13.41 15.81 18.86
C VAL A 236 -14.75 15.59 19.57
N MET A 237 -15.15 14.34 19.71
CA MET A 237 -16.38 13.93 20.39
C MET A 237 -16.12 13.68 21.88
N TYR A 238 -17.09 14.00 22.73
CA TYR A 238 -17.03 13.68 24.16
C TYR A 238 -17.85 12.42 24.46
N TYR A 239 -17.46 11.68 25.50
CA TYR A 239 -18.19 10.48 25.90
C TYR A 239 -19.26 10.79 26.96
N LYS A 240 -20.50 10.38 26.72
CA LYS A 240 -21.61 10.55 27.67
C LYS A 240 -22.66 9.45 27.48
N LYS A 241 -23.12 8.86 28.59
CA LYS A 241 -24.19 7.83 28.62
C LYS A 241 -23.98 6.71 27.58
N GLY A 242 -22.78 6.13 27.52
CA GLY A 242 -22.49 4.99 26.65
C GLY A 242 -22.16 5.32 25.19
N ARG A 243 -22.10 6.60 24.81
CA ARG A 243 -21.90 7.04 23.42
C ARG A 243 -20.91 8.18 23.34
N PHE A 244 -20.18 8.26 22.23
CA PHE A 244 -19.48 9.47 21.83
C PHE A 244 -20.48 10.40 21.16
N ILE A 245 -20.47 11.67 21.54
CA ILE A 245 -21.38 12.70 21.06
C ILE A 245 -20.56 13.86 20.48
N CYS A 246 -20.87 14.24 19.24
CA CYS A 246 -20.25 15.41 18.62
C CYS A 246 -20.86 16.70 19.20
N PRO A 247 -20.07 17.63 19.74
CA PRO A 247 -20.58 18.90 20.24
C PRO A 247 -21.03 19.87 19.13
N LYS A 248 -20.57 19.67 17.89
CA LYS A 248 -20.90 20.54 16.75
C LYS A 248 -22.20 20.13 16.05
N CYS A 249 -22.36 18.85 15.70
CA CYS A 249 -23.49 18.37 14.91
C CYS A 249 -24.42 17.40 15.65
N ASN A 250 -24.19 17.15 16.95
CA ASN A 250 -24.97 16.23 17.79
C ASN A 250 -25.02 14.76 17.32
N PHE A 251 -24.23 14.38 16.31
CA PHE A 251 -24.08 12.99 15.90
C PHE A 251 -23.60 12.12 17.06
N LYS A 252 -24.17 10.91 17.18
CA LYS A 252 -23.89 9.97 18.27
C LYS A 252 -23.38 8.66 17.69
N ASP A 253 -22.28 8.16 18.23
CA ASP A 253 -21.68 6.89 17.78
C ASP A 253 -21.17 6.10 19.00
N LYS A 254 -21.41 4.79 19.02
CA LYS A 254 -20.91 3.88 20.05
C LYS A 254 -19.49 3.39 19.75
N GLU A 255 -19.06 3.41 18.49
CA GLU A 255 -17.92 2.67 17.98
C GLU A 255 -16.87 3.54 17.27
N THR A 256 -17.08 4.85 17.19
CA THR A 256 -16.09 5.80 16.64
C THR A 256 -14.70 5.65 17.29
N PHE A 257 -14.64 5.23 18.56
CA PHE A 257 -13.38 4.98 19.26
C PHE A 257 -12.54 3.85 18.67
N ILE A 258 -13.12 2.91 17.92
CA ILE A 258 -12.40 1.79 17.29
C ILE A 258 -11.45 2.31 16.20
N GLU A 259 -11.90 3.24 15.38
CA GLU A 259 -11.03 3.89 14.39
C GLU A 259 -10.07 4.87 15.03
N ALA A 260 -10.48 5.51 16.12
CA ALA A 260 -9.57 6.31 16.88
C ALA A 260 -8.40 5.48 17.49
N LEU A 261 -8.67 4.25 17.93
CA LEU A 261 -7.66 3.28 18.37
C LEU A 261 -6.78 2.80 17.22
N HIS A 262 -7.35 2.55 16.05
CA HIS A 262 -6.57 2.21 14.86
C HIS A 262 -5.56 3.32 14.52
N ASP A 263 -6.01 4.58 14.53
CA ASP A 263 -5.12 5.72 14.32
C ASP A 263 -4.05 5.85 15.41
N TYR A 264 -4.40 5.58 16.68
CA TYR A 264 -3.44 5.53 17.77
C TYR A 264 -2.35 4.47 17.49
N ALA A 265 -2.75 3.28 17.02
CA ALA A 265 -1.82 2.19 16.74
C ALA A 265 -0.83 2.52 15.63
N LEU A 266 -1.30 3.23 14.59
CA LEU A 266 -0.48 3.66 13.46
C LEU A 266 0.48 4.80 13.81
N LEU A 267 0.04 5.76 14.63
CA LEU A 267 0.78 7.01 14.85
C LEU A 267 1.61 7.02 16.14
N ILE A 268 1.28 6.17 17.11
CA ILE A 268 1.93 6.18 18.42
C ILE A 268 2.59 4.83 18.71
N LYS A 269 1.80 3.74 18.83
CA LYS A 269 2.31 2.38 19.09
C LYS A 269 1.21 1.32 19.04
N PRO A 270 1.53 0.04 18.71
CA PRO A 270 0.55 -1.03 18.45
C PRO A 270 -0.10 -1.63 19.71
N TRP A 271 0.00 -0.97 20.86
CA TRP A 271 -0.57 -1.43 22.12
C TRP A 271 -0.89 -0.24 23.02
N ILE A 272 -1.86 -0.40 23.91
CA ILE A 272 -2.31 0.68 24.78
C ILE A 272 -2.57 0.18 26.21
N THR A 273 -2.28 1.00 27.20
CA THR A 273 -2.70 0.77 28.59
C THR A 273 -4.05 1.44 28.88
N ASN A 274 -4.74 1.04 29.96
CA ASN A 274 -5.97 1.72 30.38
C ASN A 274 -5.75 3.22 30.67
N ALA A 275 -4.60 3.57 31.26
CA ALA A 275 -4.24 4.96 31.55
C ALA A 275 -3.98 5.78 30.28
N GLU A 276 -3.36 5.19 29.26
CA GLU A 276 -3.18 5.84 27.96
C GLU A 276 -4.49 5.99 27.21
N PHE A 277 -5.36 4.99 27.24
CA PHE A 277 -6.69 5.08 26.66
C PHE A 277 -7.48 6.22 27.31
N SER A 278 -7.53 6.24 28.65
CA SER A 278 -8.21 7.28 29.41
C SER A 278 -7.72 8.68 29.04
N ARG A 279 -6.38 8.90 29.01
CA ARG A 279 -5.78 10.18 28.60
C ARG A 279 -6.02 10.53 27.14
N PHE A 280 -5.95 9.55 26.25
CA PHE A 280 -6.13 9.77 24.81
C PHE A 280 -7.58 10.13 24.48
N PHE A 281 -8.55 9.47 25.09
CA PHE A 281 -9.98 9.71 24.85
C PHE A 281 -10.60 10.78 25.75
N ASN A 282 -9.84 11.30 26.72
CA ASN A 282 -10.32 12.20 27.77
C ASN A 282 -11.58 11.65 28.48
N ILE A 283 -11.49 10.39 28.92
CA ILE A 283 -12.56 9.71 29.65
C ILE A 283 -12.07 9.12 30.96
N HIS A 284 -12.98 8.95 31.91
CA HIS A 284 -12.64 8.39 33.22
C HIS A 284 -12.02 6.98 33.10
N PRO A 285 -10.98 6.63 33.90
CA PRO A 285 -10.30 5.33 33.81
C PRO A 285 -11.21 4.11 33.93
N LYS A 286 -12.28 4.19 34.73
CA LYS A 286 -13.29 3.12 34.86
C LYS A 286 -14.03 2.89 33.54
N THR A 287 -14.44 3.96 32.89
CA THR A 287 -15.13 3.92 31.59
C THR A 287 -14.21 3.45 30.47
N ALA A 288 -12.94 3.88 30.48
CA ALA A 288 -11.92 3.36 29.57
C ALA A 288 -11.79 1.84 29.67
N TYR A 289 -11.74 1.32 30.90
CA TYR A 289 -11.64 -0.11 31.13
C TYR A 289 -12.86 -0.87 30.61
N GLU A 290 -14.06 -0.35 30.85
CA GLU A 290 -15.32 -0.92 30.33
C GLU A 290 -15.38 -0.93 28.79
N LEU A 291 -14.86 0.10 28.13
CA LEU A 291 -14.81 0.16 26.66
C LEU A 291 -13.76 -0.81 26.09
N ILE A 292 -12.56 -0.85 26.68
CA ILE A 292 -11.50 -1.77 26.25
C ILE A 292 -11.96 -3.22 26.40
N LYS A 293 -12.62 -3.57 27.50
CA LYS A 293 -13.12 -4.93 27.75
C LYS A 293 -14.15 -5.43 26.74
N LYS A 294 -14.86 -4.53 26.06
CA LYS A 294 -15.81 -4.90 25.00
C LYS A 294 -15.11 -5.36 23.72
N LEU A 295 -13.83 -5.04 23.58
CA LEU A 295 -13.03 -5.45 22.44
C LEU A 295 -12.31 -6.76 22.78
N PRO A 296 -12.27 -7.75 21.87
CA PRO A 296 -11.53 -9.00 22.05
C PRO A 296 -10.01 -8.79 21.84
N LEU A 297 -9.41 -7.85 22.59
CA LEU A 297 -7.99 -7.53 22.52
C LEU A 297 -7.16 -8.53 23.32
N GLN A 298 -6.05 -8.99 22.75
CA GLN A 298 -5.05 -9.78 23.47
C GLN A 298 -4.44 -8.94 24.59
N GLN A 299 -4.35 -9.52 25.78
CA GLN A 299 -3.78 -8.89 26.97
C GLN A 299 -2.39 -9.47 27.26
N LYS A 300 -1.45 -8.62 27.63
CA LYS A 300 -0.13 -9.03 28.15
C LYS A 300 0.18 -8.28 29.44
N GLY A 301 0.85 -8.96 30.38
CA GLY A 301 1.20 -8.41 31.68
C GLY A 301 0.06 -8.36 32.68
N GLU A 302 0.40 -8.01 33.93
CA GLU A 302 -0.53 -8.03 35.06
C GLU A 302 -0.77 -6.64 35.67
N LYS A 303 -1.96 -6.46 36.27
CA LYS A 303 -2.36 -5.29 37.06
C LYS A 303 -2.03 -3.96 36.34
N ARG A 304 -1.11 -3.15 36.89
CA ARG A 304 -0.72 -1.83 36.38
C ARG A 304 0.14 -1.90 35.11
N GLY A 305 0.78 -3.03 34.84
CA GLY A 305 1.57 -3.28 33.63
C GLY A 305 0.76 -3.90 32.49
N ARG A 306 -0.56 -4.07 32.65
CA ARG A 306 -1.40 -4.68 31.62
C ARG A 306 -1.49 -3.78 30.39
N ILE A 307 -1.07 -4.33 29.25
CA ILE A 307 -1.25 -3.73 27.93
C ILE A 307 -2.29 -4.52 27.13
N TYR A 308 -2.94 -3.81 26.22
CA TYR A 308 -3.87 -4.37 25.25
C TYR A 308 -3.29 -4.20 23.85
N ILE A 309 -3.09 -5.29 23.13
CA ILE A 309 -2.54 -5.28 21.77
C ILE A 309 -3.65 -4.84 20.80
N ILE A 310 -3.38 -3.82 19.99
CA ILE A 310 -4.32 -3.31 18.98
C ILE A 310 -4.02 -4.04 17.67
N PRO A 311 -4.93 -4.88 17.14
CA PRO A 311 -4.66 -5.63 15.92
C PRO A 311 -4.80 -4.73 14.69
N GLU A 312 -4.03 -5.04 13.63
CA GLU A 312 -4.06 -4.28 12.37
C GLU A 312 -5.45 -4.26 11.73
N ASN A 313 -6.24 -5.32 11.91
CA ASN A 313 -7.59 -5.46 11.36
C ASN A 313 -8.70 -4.96 12.31
N ILE A 314 -8.39 -4.14 13.32
CA ILE A 314 -9.38 -3.65 14.30
C ILE A 314 -10.57 -2.91 13.64
N LEU A 315 -10.39 -2.34 12.45
CA LEU A 315 -11.48 -1.67 11.71
C LEU A 315 -12.58 -2.63 11.25
N ASP A 316 -12.28 -3.91 11.04
CA ASP A 316 -13.26 -4.93 10.64
C ASP A 316 -14.27 -5.21 11.76
N TRP A 317 -13.92 -4.88 13.00
CA TRP A 317 -14.75 -5.15 14.18
C TRP A 317 -15.94 -4.21 14.29
N LYS A 318 -15.90 -3.04 13.62
CA LYS A 318 -17.06 -2.12 13.50
C LYS A 318 -18.29 -2.78 12.86
N ARG A 319 -18.09 -3.84 12.06
CA ARG A 319 -19.21 -4.55 11.41
C ARG A 319 -19.76 -5.68 12.28
N ARG A 320 -18.99 -6.18 13.25
CA ARG A 320 -19.32 -7.35 14.07
C ARG A 320 -20.01 -7.01 15.40
N LEU A 321 -19.92 -5.75 15.84
CA LEU A 321 -20.49 -5.26 17.10
C LEU A 321 -21.89 -4.62 16.94
N ARG A 322 -22.44 -4.64 15.71
CA ARG A 322 -23.76 -4.10 15.38
C ARG A 322 -24.90 -5.03 15.76
#